data_AF-A0AAW6ZDJ9-F1
#
_entry.id   AF-A0AAW6ZDJ9-F1
#
_cell.length_a   1.000
_cell.length_b   1.000
_cell.length_c   1.000
_cell.angle_alpha   90.00
_cell.angle_beta   90.00
_cell.angle_gamma   90.00
#
_symmetry.space_group_name_H-M   'P 1'
#
loop_
_entity.id
_entity.type
_entity.pdbx_description
1 polymer ?
#
loop_
_entity_poly.entity_id
_entity_poly.type
_entity_poly.pdbx_seq_one_letter_code
_entity_poly.pdbx_strand_id
1 'polypeptide(L)' 'MSIDIEVIAEKVADLNIPGMEVDFDPAEAEALGAFEETAMDAETARDSVADLSREVAEGA' A
#
# COMPACT_ATOMS: atom_id res chain seq x y z
N MET A 1 0.47 8.41 -24.79
CA MET A 1 1.63 8.69 -23.93
C MET A 1 2.29 7.35 -23.67
N SER A 2 3.57 7.22 -24.00
CA SER A 2 4.34 6.03 -23.63
C SER A 2 4.87 6.23 -22.22
N ILE A 3 4.81 5.19 -21.39
CA ILE A 3 5.34 5.22 -20.03
C ILE A 3 6.78 4.69 -20.09
N ASP A 4 7.74 5.50 -19.66
CA ASP A 4 9.16 5.13 -19.64
C ASP A 4 9.53 4.49 -18.30
N ILE A 5 9.59 3.15 -18.27
CA ILE A 5 9.83 2.37 -17.05
C ILE A 5 11.16 2.72 -16.35
N GLU A 6 12.19 3.08 -17.13
CA GLU A 6 13.51 3.45 -16.60
C GLU A 6 13.44 4.76 -15.78
N VAL A 7 12.62 5.71 -16.24
CA VAL A 7 12.39 6.99 -15.54
C VAL A 7 11.61 6.77 -14.24
N ILE A 8 10.58 5.92 -14.28
CA ILE A 8 9.82 5.55 -13.07
C ILE A 8 10.73 4.86 -12.05
N ALA A 9 11.60 3.94 -12.50
CA ALA A 9 12.50 3.22 -11.61
C ALA A 9 13.48 4.15 -10.89
N GLU A 10 14.01 5.16 -11.59
CA GLU A 10 14.87 6.20 -10.98
C GLU A 10 14.09 7.01 -9.94
N LYS A 11 12.91 7.53 -10.31
CA LYS A 11 12.00 8.27 -9.41
C LYS A 11 11.61 7.48 -8.15
N VAL A 12 11.41 6.16 -8.27
CA VAL A 12 11.10 5.28 -7.13
C VAL A 12 12.32 5.04 -6.24
N ALA A 13 13.52 4.90 -6.82
CA ALA A 13 14.75 4.79 -6.04
C ALA A 13 14.94 6.04 -5.17
N ASP A 14 14.63 7.18 -5.76
CA ASP A 14 14.62 8.51 -5.17
C ASP A 14 13.68 8.59 -3.94
N LEU A 15 12.47 8.01 -3.96
CA LEU A 15 11.57 7.95 -2.79
C LEU A 15 12.18 7.28 -1.53
N ASN A 16 13.26 6.50 -1.67
CA ASN A 16 13.95 5.90 -0.53
C ASN A 16 14.88 6.90 0.19
N ILE A 17 15.07 8.10 -0.35
CA ILE A 17 15.89 9.15 0.24
C ILE A 17 15.02 9.98 1.19
N PRO A 18 15.33 10.01 2.50
CA PRO A 18 14.52 10.72 3.48
C PRO A 18 14.48 12.23 3.21
N GLY A 19 13.27 12.80 3.28
CA GLY A 19 13.02 14.23 3.05
C GLY A 19 12.98 14.63 1.58
N MET A 20 12.97 13.66 0.67
CA MET A 20 12.89 13.90 -0.77
C MET A 20 11.47 13.63 -1.27
N GLU A 21 10.98 14.52 -2.14
CA GLU A 21 9.63 14.50 -2.69
C GLU A 21 9.73 14.38 -4.22
N VAL A 22 8.96 13.45 -4.79
CA VAL A 22 9.00 13.13 -6.23
C VAL A 22 7.59 13.16 -6.78
N ASP A 23 7.39 13.90 -7.88
CA ASP A 23 6.12 14.00 -8.58
C ASP A 23 5.95 12.90 -9.65
N PHE A 24 4.74 12.34 -9.71
CA PHE A 24 4.34 11.36 -10.71
C PHE A 24 3.11 11.85 -11.48
N ASP A 25 3.15 11.70 -12.80
CA ASP A 25 1.98 11.95 -13.64
C ASP A 25 0.88 10.90 -13.39
N PRO A 26 -0.40 11.18 -13.70
CA PRO A 26 -1.50 10.25 -13.43
C PRO A 26 -1.28 8.83 -14.00
N ALA A 27 -0.68 8.72 -15.19
CA ALA A 27 -0.38 7.44 -15.82
C ALA A 27 0.77 6.69 -15.11
N GLU A 28 1.77 7.40 -14.60
CA GLU A 28 2.87 6.81 -13.82
C GLU A 28 2.36 6.35 -12.44
N ALA A 29 1.54 7.16 -11.79
CA ALA A 29 0.91 6.84 -10.51
C ALA A 29 -0.02 5.61 -10.61
N GLU A 30 -0.78 5.48 -11.70
CA GLU A 30 -1.59 4.28 -11.98
C GLU A 30 -0.71 3.04 -12.16
N ALA A 31 0.40 3.14 -12.90
CA ALA A 31 1.35 2.04 -13.07
C ALA A 31 2.02 1.61 -11.74
N LEU A 32 2.13 2.52 -10.79
CA LEU A 32 2.64 2.26 -9.43
C LEU A 32 1.58 1.73 -8.46
N GLY A 33 0.32 1.60 -8.90
CA GLY A 33 -0.79 1.14 -8.06
C GLY A 33 -1.27 2.19 -7.06
N ALA A 34 -0.95 3.48 -7.25
CA ALA A 34 -1.35 4.54 -6.33
C ALA A 34 -2.88 4.70 -6.20
N PHE A 35 -3.64 4.26 -7.21
CA PHE A 35 -5.10 4.28 -7.22
C PHE A 35 -5.74 2.92 -6.92
N GLU A 36 -4.93 1.86 -6.74
CA GLU A 36 -5.44 0.53 -6.42
C GLU A 36 -5.92 0.49 -4.96
N GLU A 37 -7.13 -0.02 -4.72
CA GLU A 37 -7.67 -0.20 -3.37
C GLU A 37 -6.93 -1.36 -2.69
N THR A 38 -5.85 -1.02 -1.98
CA THR A 38 -5.07 -1.97 -1.18
C THR A 38 -5.60 -2.11 0.26
N ALA A 39 -6.70 -1.43 0.58
CA ALA A 39 -7.34 -1.53 1.88
C ALA A 39 -7.91 -2.94 2.10
N MET A 40 -7.78 -3.45 3.33
CA MET A 40 -8.31 -4.75 3.69
C MET A 40 -9.84 -4.70 3.75
N ASP A 41 -10.51 -5.69 3.16
CA ASP A 41 -11.96 -5.81 3.24
C ASP A 41 -12.45 -5.96 4.69
N ALA A 42 -13.62 -5.40 4.97
CA ALA A 42 -14.19 -5.37 6.32
C ALA A 42 -14.46 -6.77 6.89
N GLU A 43 -14.73 -7.78 6.06
CA GLU A 43 -14.92 -9.16 6.51
C GLU A 43 -13.59 -9.80 6.90
N THR A 44 -12.56 -9.67 6.06
CA THR A 44 -11.22 -10.18 6.35
C THR A 44 -10.62 -9.49 7.56
N ALA A 45 -10.81 -8.18 7.71
CA ALA A 45 -10.35 -7.43 8.88
C ALA A 45 -10.99 -7.94 10.19
N ARG A 46 -12.26 -8.40 10.16
CA ARG A 46 -12.96 -9.00 11.31
C ARG A 46 -12.51 -10.43 11.59
N ASP A 47 -12.14 -11.20 10.58
CA ASP A 47 -11.65 -12.57 10.75
C ASP A 47 -10.21 -12.59 11.28
N SER A 48 -9.41 -11.57 10.94
CA SER A 48 -8.00 -11.49 11.29
C SER A 48 -7.69 -11.11 12.75
N VAL A 49 -8.70 -10.83 13.59
CA VAL A 49 -8.54 -10.61 15.04
C VAL A 49 -8.44 -11.92 15.83
N ALA A 50 -7.53 -12.79 15.41
CA ALA A 50 -7.30 -14.10 16.02
C ALA A 50 -6.91 -14.02 17.51
N ASP A 51 -6.21 -12.96 17.93
CA ASP A 51 -5.82 -12.74 19.32
C ASP A 51 -7.02 -12.43 20.25
N LEU A 52 -8.13 -11.89 19.73
CA LEU A 52 -9.35 -11.65 20.52
C LEU A 52 -10.07 -12.96 20.90
N SER A 53 -9.81 -14.06 20.21
CA SER A 53 -10.44 -15.36 20.51
C SER A 53 -9.89 -16.04 21.77
N ARG A 54 -8.73 -15.61 22.29
CA ARG A 54 -8.08 -16.26 23.44
C ARG A 54 -8.56 -15.69 24.79
N GLU A 55 -9.04 -14.46 24.82
CA GLU A 55 -9.44 -13.78 26.07
C GLU A 55 -10.89 -14.07 26.49
N VAL A 56 -11.77 -14.49 25.56
CA VAL A 56 -13.19 -14.79 25.85
C VAL A 56 -13.38 -16.12 26.62
N ALA A 57 -12.37 -16.99 26.67
CA ALA A 57 -12.47 -18.31 27.31
C ALA A 57 -12.09 -18.34 28.81
N GLU A 58 -11.54 -17.25 29.37
CA GLU A 58 -11.03 -17.23 30.77
C GLU A 58 -11.89 -16.39 31.73
N GLY A 59 -13.12 -16.05 31.34
CA GLY A 59 -14.00 -15.16 32.11
C GLY A 59 -15.46 -15.59 32.23
N ALA A 60 -15.75 -16.90 32.23
CA ALA A 60 -17.10 -17.44 32.47
C ALA A 60 -17.10 -18.53 33.55
#